data_AF-A0A844WYC9-F1
#
_entry.id   AF-A0A844WYC9-F1
#
_cell.length_a   1.000
_cell.length_b   1.000
_cell.length_c   1.000
_cell.angle_alpha   90.00
_cell.angle_beta   90.00
_cell.angle_gamma   90.00
#
_symmetry.space_group_name_H-M   'P 1'
#
loop_
_entity.id
_entity.type
_entity.pdbx_description
1 polymer ?
#
loop_
_entity_poly.entity_id
_entity_poly.type
_entity_poly.pdbx_seq_one_letter_code
_entity_poly.pdbx_strand_id
1 'polypeptide(L)'
;MKKVAIIISSPPHGNAKGREALDIALATSAFNQISVFFVDDGVFHLLPNQQPDQILMRDYIATFNMLELYDVDDVYVCKSSLKSRKLTLIPRNIPSKEIDTLSIAQLLTAQDVILRF
;
A
#
# COMPACT_ATOMS: atom_id res chain seq x y z
N MET A 1 4.38 -21.22 -5.73
CA MET A 1 4.42 -19.82 -5.25
C MET A 1 3.03 -19.46 -4.76
N LYS A 2 2.90 -18.77 -3.62
CA LYS A 2 1.60 -18.31 -3.12
C LYS A 2 1.29 -16.90 -3.63
N LYS A 3 0.01 -16.56 -3.70
CA LYS A 3 -0.51 -15.20 -3.87
C LYS A 3 -0.75 -14.58 -2.50
N VAL A 4 -0.02 -13.52 -2.18
CA VAL A 4 -0.06 -12.86 -0.88
C VAL A 4 -0.56 -11.42 -1.06
N ALA A 5 -1.69 -11.11 -0.42
CA ALA A 5 -2.18 -9.75 -0.33
C ALA A 5 -1.67 -9.06 0.93
N ILE A 6 -1.05 -7.90 0.75
CA ILE A 6 -0.66 -6.98 1.83
C ILE A 6 -1.67 -5.83 1.84
N ILE A 7 -2.50 -5.76 2.88
CA ILE A 7 -3.48 -4.69 3.07
C ILE A 7 -2.88 -3.66 4.04
N ILE A 8 -2.72 -2.43 3.58
CA ILE A 8 -2.31 -1.28 4.39
C ILE A 8 -3.55 -0.44 4.63
N SER A 9 -3.96 -0.33 5.90
CA SER A 9 -5.21 0.31 6.32
C SER A 9 -5.05 1.44 7.34
N SER A 10 -3.89 1.51 7.99
CA SER A 10 -3.51 2.56 8.94
C SER A 10 -2.82 3.74 8.22
N PRO A 11 -2.91 4.99 8.73
CA PRO A 11 -2.16 6.11 8.15
C PRO A 11 -0.65 5.93 8.36
N PRO A 12 0.20 6.61 7.56
CA PRO A 12 1.64 6.58 7.77
C PRO A 12 2.04 7.33 9.04
N HIS A 13 3.24 7.02 9.54
CA HIS A 13 3.95 7.70 10.64
C HIS A 13 3.36 7.61 12.05
N GLY A 14 2.05 7.40 12.20
CA GLY A 14 1.42 7.26 13.52
C GLY A 14 1.79 5.96 14.26
N ASN A 15 2.28 4.95 13.54
CA ASN A 15 2.84 3.71 14.05
C ASN A 15 3.74 3.06 12.99
N ALA A 16 4.38 1.93 13.34
CA ALA A 16 5.30 1.24 12.44
C ALA A 16 4.62 0.32 11.40
N LYS A 17 3.30 0.14 11.42
CA LYS A 17 2.61 -0.89 10.62
C LYS A 17 2.78 -0.70 9.12
N GLY A 18 2.74 0.55 8.64
CA GLY A 18 2.95 0.84 7.22
C GLY A 18 4.37 0.48 6.74
N ARG A 19 5.38 0.73 7.59
CA ARG A 19 6.77 0.34 7.33
C ARG A 19 6.94 -1.17 7.35
N GLU A 20 6.37 -1.84 8.35
CA GLU A 20 6.42 -3.30 8.47
C GLU A 20 5.72 -4.01 7.31
N ALA A 21 4.59 -3.47 6.84
CA ALA A 21 3.90 -3.96 5.65
C ALA A 21 4.79 -3.88 4.41
N LEU A 22 5.50 -2.76 4.23
CA LEU A 22 6.43 -2.58 3.11
C LEU A 22 7.63 -3.54 3.22
N ASP A 23 8.24 -3.65 4.41
CA ASP A 23 9.36 -4.55 4.65
C ASP A 23 8.96 -6.01 4.32
N ILE A 24 7.76 -6.43 4.73
CA ILE A 24 7.22 -7.77 4.42
C ILE A 24 6.93 -7.93 2.93
N ALA A 25 6.34 -6.93 2.27
CA ALA A 25 6.07 -6.97 0.83
C ALA A 25 7.37 -7.20 0.04
N LEU A 26 8.42 -6.43 0.33
CA LEU A 26 9.72 -6.53 -0.32
C LEU A 26 10.46 -7.82 0.00
N ALA A 27 10.44 -8.27 1.26
CA ALA A 27 11.10 -9.52 1.64
C ALA A 27 10.41 -10.75 1.02
N THR A 28 9.09 -10.69 0.84
CA THR A 28 8.28 -11.84 0.40
C THR A 28 8.15 -11.90 -1.12
N SER A 29 8.33 -10.79 -1.85
CA SER A 29 8.24 -10.75 -3.32
C SER A 29 9.29 -11.61 -4.03
N ALA A 30 10.42 -11.88 -3.38
CA ALA A 30 11.45 -12.78 -3.91
C ALA A 30 10.95 -14.23 -4.13
N PHE A 31 9.88 -14.65 -3.44
CA PHE A 31 9.40 -16.04 -3.47
C PHE A 31 7.90 -16.20 -3.78
N ASN A 32 7.13 -15.11 -3.70
CA ASN A 32 5.67 -15.13 -3.82
C ASN A 32 5.17 -13.99 -4.71
N GLN A 33 3.97 -14.17 -5.24
CA GLN A 33 3.27 -13.10 -5.95
C GLN A 33 2.64 -12.15 -4.94
N ILE A 34 3.02 -10.88 -4.98
CA ILE A 34 2.56 -9.88 -4.02
C ILE A 34 1.55 -8.95 -4.68
N SER A 35 0.44 -8.71 -3.99
CA SER A 35 -0.48 -7.61 -4.30
C SER A 35 -0.59 -6.70 -3.09
N VAL A 36 -0.47 -5.39 -3.28
CA VAL A 36 -0.54 -4.39 -2.22
C VAL A 36 -1.85 -3.61 -2.35
N PHE A 37 -2.58 -3.45 -1.26
CA PHE A 37 -3.87 -2.77 -1.23
C PHE A 37 -3.83 -1.63 -0.21
N PHE A 38 -3.98 -0.39 -0.69
CA PHE A 38 -4.19 0.78 0.16
C PHE A 38 -5.68 1.01 0.35
N VAL A 39 -6.16 0.78 1.57
CA VAL A 39 -7.57 0.93 1.97
C VAL A 39 -7.66 1.83 3.20
N ASP A 40 -8.86 2.31 3.54
CA ASP A 40 -9.10 3.15 4.72
C ASP A 40 -8.09 4.31 4.82
N ASP A 41 -7.41 4.49 5.95
CA ASP A 41 -6.39 5.53 6.14
C ASP A 41 -5.05 5.17 5.48
N GLY A 42 -4.89 3.93 5.00
CA GLY A 42 -3.71 3.48 4.26
C GLY A 42 -3.43 4.33 3.02
N VAL A 43 -4.46 4.90 2.41
CA VAL A 43 -4.32 5.78 1.22
C VAL A 43 -3.45 7.01 1.46
N PHE A 44 -3.25 7.44 2.72
CA PHE A 44 -2.36 8.54 3.05
C PHE A 44 -0.87 8.24 2.76
N HIS A 45 -0.48 6.97 2.64
CA HIS A 45 0.88 6.58 2.21
C HIS A 45 1.20 7.06 0.79
N LEU A 46 0.17 7.27 -0.04
CA LEU A 46 0.33 7.63 -1.44
C LEU A 46 0.55 9.13 -1.67
N LEU A 47 0.46 9.95 -0.62
CA LEU A 47 0.66 11.38 -0.73
C LEU A 47 2.15 11.72 -1.01
N PRO A 48 2.43 12.67 -1.92
CA PRO A 48 3.78 13.08 -2.24
C PRO A 48 4.34 14.02 -1.17
N ASN A 49 5.66 14.22 -1.18
CA ASN A 49 6.37 15.24 -0.39
C ASN A 49 6.15 15.14 1.12
N GLN A 50 6.01 13.92 1.66
CA GLN A 50 5.94 13.71 3.10
C GLN A 50 7.31 14.01 3.74
N GLN A 51 7.31 14.64 4.92
CA GLN A 51 8.51 15.03 5.67
C GLN A 51 8.50 14.42 7.09
N PRO A 52 8.63 13.09 7.23
CA PRO A 52 8.58 12.43 8.54
C PRO A 52 9.78 12.75 9.45
N ASP A 53 10.87 13.29 8.91
CA ASP A 53 12.01 13.80 9.65
C ASP A 53 11.60 14.90 10.65
N GLN A 54 10.57 15.69 10.33
CA GLN A 54 10.03 16.73 11.22
C GLN A 54 9.43 16.18 12.52
N ILE A 55 9.13 14.88 12.55
CA ILE A 55 8.64 14.16 13.73
C ILE A 55 9.59 13.04 14.16
N LEU A 56 10.87 13.14 13.77
CA LEU A 56 11.94 12.18 14.12
C LEU A 56 11.69 10.75 13.62
N MET A 57 10.85 10.58 12.59
CA MET A 57 10.54 9.29 12.00
C MET A 57 11.38 9.06 10.74
N ARG A 58 11.70 7.78 10.48
CA ARG A 58 12.36 7.38 9.24
C ARG A 58 11.42 7.61 8.07
N ASP A 59 11.92 8.23 6.99
CA ASP A 59 11.20 8.30 5.73
C ASP A 59 11.20 6.95 5.00
N TYR A 60 10.19 6.13 5.31
CA TYR A 60 9.93 4.88 4.58
C TYR A 60 8.98 5.08 3.38
N ILE A 61 8.44 6.28 3.19
CA ILE A 61 7.51 6.57 2.10
C ILE A 61 8.25 6.50 0.77
N ALA A 62 9.45 7.07 0.72
CA ALA A 62 10.33 6.98 -0.45
C ALA A 62 10.65 5.53 -0.86
N THR A 63 10.69 4.60 0.10
CA THR A 63 10.99 3.18 -0.15
C THR A 63 9.87 2.46 -0.90
N PHE A 64 8.64 2.96 -0.93
CA PHE A 64 7.56 2.35 -1.73
C PHE A 64 7.87 2.32 -3.24
N ASN A 65 8.75 3.20 -3.73
CA ASN A 65 9.24 3.14 -5.12
C ASN A 65 9.99 1.83 -5.43
N MET A 66 10.48 1.12 -4.41
CA MET A 66 11.10 -0.19 -4.62
C MET A 66 10.10 -1.26 -5.03
N LEU A 67 8.78 -1.08 -4.83
CA LEU A 67 7.79 -2.08 -5.24
C LEU A 67 7.92 -2.40 -6.74
N GLU A 68 8.07 -1.38 -7.58
CA GLU A 68 8.27 -1.54 -9.03
C GLU A 68 9.58 -2.26 -9.35
N LEU A 69 10.67 -1.93 -8.65
CA LEU A 69 11.98 -2.57 -8.82
C LEU A 69 12.00 -4.06 -8.41
N TYR A 70 11.02 -4.48 -7.62
CA TYR A 70 10.85 -5.85 -7.14
C TYR A 70 9.70 -6.57 -7.85
N ASP A 71 9.29 -6.08 -9.03
CA ASP A 71 8.21 -6.64 -9.87
C ASP A 71 6.85 -6.74 -9.14
N VAL A 72 6.59 -5.84 -8.17
CA VAL A 72 5.30 -5.74 -7.47
C VAL A 72 4.41 -4.71 -8.18
N ASP A 73 3.82 -5.12 -9.30
CA ASP A 73 2.95 -4.27 -10.14
C ASP A 73 1.48 -4.22 -9.69
N ASP A 74 1.09 -5.18 -8.84
CA ASP A 74 -0.27 -5.32 -8.35
C ASP A 74 -0.50 -4.43 -7.13
N VAL A 75 -0.37 -3.12 -7.35
CA VAL A 75 -0.62 -2.07 -6.37
C VAL A 75 -1.98 -1.45 -6.62
N TYR A 76 -2.88 -1.59 -5.64
CA TYR A 76 -4.27 -1.17 -5.72
C TYR A 76 -4.59 -0.12 -4.66
N VAL A 77 -5.45 0.83 -5.02
CA VAL A 77 -5.95 1.85 -4.10
C VAL A 77 -7.47 1.90 -4.11
N CYS A 78 -8.08 1.95 -2.93
CA CYS A 78 -9.52 1.97 -2.77
C CYS A 78 -10.12 3.33 -3.14
N LYS A 79 -10.95 3.35 -4.19
CA LYS A 79 -11.67 4.56 -4.65
C LYS A 79 -12.54 5.19 -3.57
N SER A 80 -13.25 4.38 -2.79
CA SER A 80 -14.12 4.89 -1.72
C SER A 80 -13.33 5.54 -0.59
N SER A 81 -12.16 4.97 -0.23
CA SER A 81 -11.26 5.53 0.77
C SER A 81 -10.59 6.84 0.33
N LEU A 82 -10.22 6.95 -0.96
CA LEU A 82 -9.75 8.21 -1.54
C LEU A 82 -10.84 9.28 -1.51
N LYS A 83 -12.06 8.92 -1.91
CA LYS A 83 -13.21 9.85 -1.97
C LYS A 83 -13.57 10.39 -0.59
N SER A 84 -13.64 9.52 0.43
CA SER A 84 -13.99 9.94 1.80
C SER A 84 -12.96 10.90 2.41
N ARG A 85 -11.69 10.80 1.99
CA ARG A 85 -10.58 11.64 2.44
C ARG A 85 -10.27 12.81 1.50
N LYS A 86 -11.06 13.00 0.44
CA LYS A 86 -10.89 14.06 -0.57
C LYS A 86 -9.52 14.02 -1.29
N LEU A 87 -8.99 12.81 -1.55
CA LEU A 87 -7.67 12.62 -2.16
C LEU A 87 -7.72 12.22 -3.64
N THR A 88 -8.90 12.10 -4.24
CA THR A 88 -9.08 11.59 -5.62
C THR A 88 -8.26 12.33 -6.68
N LEU A 89 -8.08 13.64 -6.54
CA LEU A 89 -7.36 14.48 -7.50
C LEU A 89 -5.89 14.73 -7.11
N ILE A 90 -5.43 14.14 -6.01
CA ILE A 90 -4.06 14.35 -5.54
C ILE A 90 -3.12 13.40 -6.28
N PRO A 91 -1.99 13.89 -6.83
CA PRO A 91 -1.00 13.03 -7.45
C PRO A 91 -0.47 12.00 -6.45
N ARG A 92 -0.18 10.79 -6.92
CA ARG A 92 0.35 9.71 -6.10
C ARG A 92 1.86 9.61 -6.24
N ASN A 93 2.53 9.23 -5.16
CA ASN A 93 3.99 9.05 -5.14
C ASN A 93 4.46 7.77 -5.83
N ILE A 94 3.59 6.77 -6.03
CA ILE A 94 3.87 5.52 -6.74
C ILE A 94 2.75 5.17 -7.73
N PRO A 95 3.07 4.40 -8.80
CA PRO A 95 2.05 3.82 -9.67
C PRO A 95 1.06 2.96 -8.88
N SER A 96 -0.23 3.15 -9.12
CA SER A 96 -1.28 2.38 -8.44
C SER A 96 -2.60 2.44 -9.21
N LYS A 97 -3.33 1.32 -9.15
CA LYS A 97 -4.60 1.10 -9.84
C LYS A 97 -5.76 1.44 -8.90
N GLU A 98 -6.54 2.47 -9.24
CA GLU A 98 -7.76 2.81 -8.52
C GLU A 98 -8.86 1.79 -8.80
N ILE A 99 -9.35 1.12 -7.75
CA ILE A 99 -10.40 0.10 -7.85
C ILE A 99 -11.49 0.33 -6.80
N ASP A 100 -12.71 -0.10 -7.11
CA ASP A 100 -13.84 -0.02 -6.18
C ASP A 100 -13.80 -1.16 -5.14
N THR A 101 -14.61 -1.03 -4.10
CA THR A 101 -14.63 -1.97 -2.97
C THR A 101 -15.04 -3.39 -3.38
N LEU A 102 -15.91 -3.56 -4.37
CA LEU A 102 -16.30 -4.91 -4.84
C LEU A 102 -15.14 -5.56 -5.58
N SER A 103 -14.45 -4.81 -6.43
CA SER A 103 -13.23 -5.29 -7.11
C SER A 103 -12.14 -5.69 -6.11
N ILE A 104 -11.96 -4.93 -5.02
CA ILE A 104 -11.02 -5.32 -3.94
C ILE A 104 -11.44 -6.67 -3.35
N ALA A 105 -12.72 -6.82 -2.97
CA ALA A 105 -13.21 -8.06 -2.38
C ALA A 105 -13.01 -9.27 -3.31
N GLN A 106 -13.25 -9.10 -4.61
CA GLN A 106 -13.02 -10.13 -5.63
C GLN A 106 -11.53 -10.46 -5.80
N LEU A 107 -10.63 -9.48 -5.78
CA LEU A 107 -9.19 -9.74 -5.87
C LEU A 107 -8.67 -10.46 -4.63
N LEU A 108 -9.20 -10.15 -3.45
CA LEU A 108 -8.82 -10.78 -2.19
C LEU A 108 -9.25 -12.25 -2.10
N THR A 109 -10.36 -12.65 -2.75
CA THR A 109 -10.79 -14.06 -2.77
C THR A 109 -9.85 -14.95 -3.57
N ALA A 110 -9.04 -14.37 -4.47
CA ALA A 110 -8.05 -15.08 -5.27
C ALA A 110 -6.68 -15.21 -4.57
N GLN A 111 -6.54 -14.74 -3.34
CA GLN A 111 -5.28 -14.73 -2.58
C GLN A 111 -5.21 -15.94 -1.65
N ASP A 112 -4.04 -16.56 -1.57
CA ASP A 112 -3.80 -17.68 -0.66
C ASP A 112 -3.60 -17.20 0.79
N VAL A 113 -3.05 -15.99 0.94
CA VAL A 113 -2.72 -15.37 2.22
C VAL A 113 -3.09 -13.89 2.19
N ILE A 114 -3.69 -13.40 3.26
CA ILE A 114 -4.01 -11.98 3.45
C ILE A 114 -3.36 -11.52 4.75
N LEU A 115 -2.49 -10.52 4.67
CA LEU A 115 -1.86 -9.87 5.81
C LEU A 115 -2.35 -8.42 5.87
N ARG A 116 -2.88 -8.00 7.03
CA ARG A 116 -3.40 -6.65 7.22
C ARG A 116 -2.62 -5.87 8.27
N PHE A 117 -2.33 -4.63 7.94
CA PHE A 117 -1.58 -3.64 8.72
C PHE A 117 -2.39 -2.35 8.87
#